data_AF-A0A970X7Y2-F1
#
_entry.id   AF-A0A970X7Y2-F1
#
_cell.length_a   1.000
_cell.length_b   1.000
_cell.length_c   1.000
_cell.angle_alpha   90.00
_cell.angle_beta   90.00
_cell.angle_gamma   90.00
#
_symmetry.space_group_name_H-M   'P 1'
#
loop_
_entity.id
_entity.type
_entity.pdbx_description
1 polymer ?
#
loop_
_entity_poly.entity_id
_entity_poly.type
_entity_poly.pdbx_seq_one_letter_code
_entity_poly.pdbx_strand_id
1 'polypeptide(L)' 'PADLGVDVTPRLKTLKVSEPPARAAGVKVPDVATLVDKLKNEAKII' A
#
# COMPACT_ATOMS: atom_id res chain seq x y z
N PRO A 1 17.27 24.77 17.15
CA PRO A 1 18.30 23.95 16.48
C PRO A 1 19.72 24.47 16.72
N ALA A 2 19.95 25.79 16.56
CA ALA A 2 21.21 26.45 16.86
C ALA A 2 21.56 26.38 18.37
N ASP A 3 20.58 26.49 19.26
CA ASP A 3 20.79 26.36 20.72
C ASP A 3 21.09 24.94 21.20
N LEU A 4 20.94 23.93 20.33
CA LEU A 4 21.18 22.51 20.65
C LEU A 4 22.34 21.90 19.84
N GLY A 5 23.03 22.68 19.01
CA GLY A 5 24.20 22.23 18.23
C GLY A 5 23.89 21.13 17.19
N VAL A 6 22.64 20.98 16.77
CA VAL A 6 22.24 19.90 15.84
C VAL A 6 22.32 20.40 14.39
N ASP A 7 23.13 19.71 13.59
CA ASP A 7 23.25 19.91 12.14
C ASP A 7 22.02 19.38 11.41
N VAL A 8 21.34 20.28 10.70
CA VAL A 8 20.07 20.03 10.00
C VAL A 8 20.29 19.86 8.49
N THR A 9 21.53 19.70 8.05
CA THR A 9 21.81 19.48 6.62
C THR A 9 21.22 18.15 6.13
N PRO A 10 20.43 18.15 5.03
CA PRO A 10 19.84 16.93 4.49
C PRO A 10 20.93 16.01 3.93
N ARG A 11 21.10 14.84 4.55
CA ARG A 11 22.05 13.81 4.07
C ARG A 11 21.48 12.92 2.97
N LEU A 12 20.17 13.03 2.72
CA LEU A 12 19.43 12.20 1.77
C LEU A 12 18.67 13.09 0.80
N LYS A 13 18.66 12.70 -0.47
CA LYS A 13 17.89 13.37 -1.53
C LYS A 13 16.63 12.58 -1.82
N THR A 14 15.47 13.23 -1.71
CA THR A 14 14.18 12.67 -2.13
C THR A 14 14.11 12.65 -3.65
N LEU A 15 14.20 11.46 -4.26
CA LEU A 15 14.30 11.31 -5.71
C LEU A 15 12.95 11.52 -6.42
N LYS A 16 11.87 10.98 -5.86
CA LYS A 16 10.52 11.11 -6.42
C LYS A 16 9.50 10.88 -5.32
N VAL A 17 8.45 11.69 -5.33
CA VAL A 17 7.25 11.49 -4.52
C VAL A 17 6.10 11.29 -5.50
N SER A 18 5.41 10.18 -5.38
CA SER A 18 4.18 9.91 -6.12
C SER A 18 3.16 9.30 -5.18
N GLU A 19 1.90 9.58 -5.44
CA GLU A 19 0.81 8.98 -4.68
C GLU A 19 0.81 7.46 -4.84
N PRO A 20 0.47 6.71 -3.78
CA PRO A 20 0.35 5.26 -3.88
C PRO A 20 -0.81 4.91 -4.84
N PRO A 21 -0.73 3.76 -5.52
CA PRO A 21 -1.83 3.31 -6.37
C PRO A 21 -3.11 3.19 -5.54
N ALA A 22 -4.20 3.76 -6.04
CA ALA A 22 -5.50 3.64 -5.41
C ALA A 22 -5.92 2.17 -5.33
N ARG A 23 -6.50 1.77 -4.20
CA ARG A 23 -7.03 0.42 -4.03
C ARG A 23 -8.17 0.21 -5.04
N ALA A 24 -8.12 -0.90 -5.79
CA ALA A 24 -9.21 -1.29 -6.67
C ALA A 24 -10.51 -1.53 -5.89
N ALA A 25 -11.65 -1.25 -6.53
CA ALA A 25 -12.94 -1.54 -5.93
C ALA A 25 -13.10 -3.04 -5.66
N GLY A 26 -13.70 -3.38 -4.52
CA GLY A 26 -14.03 -4.77 -4.18
C GLY A 26 -15.20 -5.29 -5.03
N VAL A 27 -15.29 -6.62 -5.16
CA VAL A 27 -16.36 -7.28 -5.91
C VAL A 27 -17.40 -7.83 -4.94
N LYS A 28 -18.68 -7.49 -5.16
CA LYS A 28 -19.80 -8.14 -4.44
C LYS A 28 -20.05 -9.51 -5.08
N VAL A 29 -20.00 -10.55 -4.27
CA VAL A 29 -20.30 -11.93 -4.68
C VAL A 29 -21.69 -12.33 -4.21
N PRO A 30 -22.43 -13.11 -5.02
CA PRO A 30 -23.80 -13.50 -4.71
C PRO A 30 -23.90 -14.61 -3.65
N ASP A 31 -22.88 -15.45 -3.47
CA ASP A 31 -22.93 -16.60 -2.56
C ASP A 31 -21.55 -16.98 -1.98
N VAL A 32 -21.55 -17.96 -1.07
CA VAL A 32 -20.33 -18.43 -0.38
C VAL A 32 -19.46 -19.29 -1.29
N ALA A 33 -20.04 -20.06 -2.22
CA ALA A 33 -19.29 -20.90 -3.15
C ALA A 33 -18.40 -20.05 -4.07
N THR A 34 -18.97 -19.00 -4.67
CA THR A 34 -18.23 -18.06 -5.52
C THR A 34 -17.18 -17.26 -4.75
N LEU A 35 -17.39 -17.01 -3.45
CA LEU A 35 -16.36 -16.41 -2.61
C LEU A 35 -15.15 -17.34 -2.47
N VAL A 36 -15.37 -18.62 -2.14
CA VAL A 36 -14.29 -19.60 -1.94
C VAL A 36 -13.53 -19.84 -3.25
N ASP A 37 -14.24 -19.96 -4.37
CA ASP A 37 -13.61 -20.15 -5.68
C ASP A 37 -12.73 -18.96 -6.09
N LYS A 38 -13.20 -17.72 -5.86
CA LYS A 38 -12.39 -16.52 -6.15
C LYS A 38 -11.16 -16.40 -5.25
N LEU A 39 -11.28 -16.76 -3.98
CA LEU A 39 -10.15 -16.72 -3.04
C LEU A 39 -9.06 -17.74 -3.38
N LYS A 40 -9.45 -18.94 -3.83
CA LYS A 40 -8.51 -19.99 -4.24
C LYS A 40 -7.84 -19.69 -5.59
N ASN A 41 -8.63 -19.28 -6.58
CA ASN A 41 -8.13 -19.17 -7.96
C ASN A 41 -7.50 -17.81 -8.29
N GLU A 42 -8.13 -16.71 -7.88
CA GLU A 42 -7.71 -15.36 -8.26
C GLU A 42 -6.75 -14.75 -7.23
N ALA A 43 -7.08 -14.90 -5.95
CA ALA A 43 -6.31 -14.31 -4.88
C ALA A 43 -5.15 -15.20 -4.41
N LYS A 44 -5.22 -16.53 -4.61
CA LYS A 44 -4.24 -17.53 -4.15
C LYS A 44 -3.87 -17.35 -2.66
N ILE A 45 -4.84 -16.99 -1.85
CA ILE A 45 -4.66 -16.73 -0.41
C ILE A 45 -4.87 -18.03 0.41
N ILE A 46 -5.61 -18.99 -0.17
CA ILE A 46 -5.93 -20.31 0.38
C ILE A 46 -5.40 -21.35 -0.60
#